data_AF-A0A9X8BYD2-F1
#
_entry.id   AF-A0A9X8BYD2-F1
#
_cell.length_a   1.000
_cell.length_b   1.000
_cell.length_c   1.000
_cell.angle_alpha   90.00
_cell.angle_beta   90.00
_cell.angle_gamma   90.00
#
_symmetry.space_group_name_H-M   'P 1'
#
loop_
_entity.id
_entity.type
_entity.pdbx_description
1 polymer ?
#
loop_
_entity_poly.entity_id
_entity_poly.type
_entity_poly.pdbx_seq_one_letter_code
_entity_poly.pdbx_strand_id
1 'polypeptide(L)' 'MQEQPIYLKSLHSYNFRHSKENPKVIGFVMFTPEGYSPRPCFKVLYESDNFVDHIPHSSLVDGYYEVVVKD' A
#
# COMPACT_ATOMS: atom_id res chain seq x y z
N MET A 1 -23.72 0.24 5.84
CA MET A 1 -22.59 -0.71 5.88
C MET A 1 -21.32 0.11 5.94
N GLN A 2 -20.60 0.08 7.06
CA GLN A 2 -19.27 0.68 7.12
C GLN A 2 -18.33 -0.30 6.41
N GLU A 3 -17.66 0.13 5.34
CA GLU A 3 -16.63 -0.70 4.72
C GLU A 3 -15.48 -0.89 5.71
N GLN A 4 -15.08 -2.14 5.96
CA GLN A 4 -13.96 -2.44 6.84
C GLN A 4 -12.67 -1.87 6.24
N PRO A 5 -11.80 -1.25 7.06
CA PRO A 5 -10.56 -0.68 6.56
C PRO A 5 -9.60 -1.77 6.09
N ILE A 6 -9.05 -1.57 4.90
CA ILE A 6 -8.07 -2.46 4.27
C ILE A 6 -6.67 -1.88 4.48
N TYR A 7 -5.69 -2.74 4.78
CA TYR A 7 -4.29 -2.38 4.95
C TYR A 7 -3.39 -3.28 4.11
N LEU A 8 -2.18 -2.81 3.80
CA LEU A 8 -1.13 -3.63 3.20
C LEU A 8 -0.10 -3.99 4.27
N LYS A 9 0.08 -5.28 4.55
CA LYS A 9 1.15 -5.75 5.42
C LYS A 9 2.38 -6.10 4.59
N SER A 10 3.50 -5.47 4.92
CA SER A 10 4.78 -5.79 4.31
C SER A 10 5.28 -7.16 4.75
N LEU A 11 5.74 -7.96 3.80
CA LEU A 11 6.31 -9.29 4.05
C LEU A 11 7.83 -9.27 4.22
N HIS A 12 8.48 -8.16 3.86
CA HIS A 12 9.93 -7.97 3.99
C HIS A 12 10.26 -6.69 4.75
N SER A 13 11.36 -6.73 5.51
CA SER A 13 11.77 -5.63 6.38
C SER A 13 12.10 -4.33 5.65
N TYR A 14 12.57 -4.42 4.40
CA TYR A 14 12.92 -3.25 3.59
C TYR A 14 11.69 -2.47 3.05
N ASN A 15 10.48 -3.02 3.17
CA ASN A 15 9.24 -2.36 2.75
C ASN A 15 8.62 -1.50 3.85
N PHE A 16 9.14 -1.57 5.08
CA PHE A 16 8.65 -0.75 6.18
C PHE A 16 9.22 0.66 6.09
N ARG A 17 8.32 1.64 6.10
CA ARG A 17 8.66 3.06 6.26
C ARG A 17 8.95 3.38 7.73
N HIS A 18 8.04 3.00 8.63
CA HIS A 18 8.11 3.30 10.07
C HIS A 18 7.85 2.06 10.90
N SER A 19 8.84 1.59 11.66
CA SER A 19 8.68 0.66 12.81
C SER A 19 7.62 -0.46 12.69
N LYS A 20 7.41 -1.01 11.48
CA LYS A 20 6.42 -2.04 11.12
C LYS A 20 4.96 -1.60 10.94
N GLU A 21 4.70 -0.33 10.69
CA GLU A 21 3.38 0.17 10.32
C GLU A 21 2.91 -0.46 8.99
N ASN A 22 1.67 -0.94 8.98
CA ASN A 22 0.97 -1.35 7.77
C ASN A 22 0.16 -0.15 7.27
N PRO A 23 0.44 0.41 6.09
CA PRO A 23 -0.29 1.56 5.59
C PRO A 23 -1.72 1.17 5.19
N LYS A 24 -2.65 2.09 5.42
CA LYS A 24 -4.08 1.95 5.09
C LYS A 24 -4.30 2.16 3.60
N VAL A 25 -5.03 1.26 2.95
CA VAL A 25 -5.47 1.44 1.57
C VAL A 25 -6.57 2.50 1.54
N ILE A 26 -6.35 3.55 0.76
CA ILE A 26 -7.30 4.65 0.57
C ILE A 26 -7.79 4.77 -0.89
N GLY A 27 -7.31 3.90 -1.78
CA GLY A 27 -7.81 3.79 -3.14
C GLY A 27 -6.98 2.86 -4.03
N PHE A 28 -7.51 2.58 -5.21
CA PHE A 28 -6.81 1.86 -6.27
C PHE A 28 -6.83 2.72 -7.54
N VAL A 29 -5.65 3.08 -8.06
CA VAL A 29 -5.49 4.12 -9.09
C VAL A 29 -4.48 3.70 -10.15
N MET A 30 -4.59 4.26 -11.35
CA MET A 30 -3.48 4.27 -12.30
C MET A 30 -2.50 5.37 -11.92
N PHE A 31 -1.26 5.00 -11.61
CA PHE A 31 -0.20 5.94 -11.24
C PHE A 31 0.95 5.87 -12.23
N THR A 32 1.51 7.03 -12.58
CA THR A 32 2.67 7.15 -13.48
C THR A 32 3.85 7.71 -12.68
N PRO A 33 4.77 6.86 -12.20
CA PRO A 33 5.99 7.33 -11.56
C PRO A 33 6.91 8.01 -12.57
N GLU A 34 7.71 8.96 -12.10
CA GLU A 34 8.68 9.67 -12.93
C GLU A 34 9.66 8.70 -13.61
N GLY A 35 9.76 8.76 -14.93
CA GLY A 35 10.62 7.88 -15.73
C GLY A 35 10.06 6.48 -16.00
N TYR A 36 8.81 6.18 -15.63
CA TYR A 36 8.19 4.87 -15.85
C TYR A 36 6.83 4.96 -16.57
N SER A 37 6.40 3.84 -17.13
CA SER A 37 5.06 3.70 -17.70
C SER A 37 3.96 3.70 -16.62
N PRO A 38 2.74 4.16 -16.94
CA PRO A 38 1.59 4.08 -16.05
C PRO A 38 1.30 2.64 -15.61
N ARG A 39 0.97 2.44 -14.33
CA ARG A 39 0.66 1.12 -13.77
C ARG A 39 -0.39 1.18 -12.66
N PRO A 40 -1.15 0.10 -12.44
CA PRO A 40 -2.11 0.04 -11.34
C PRO A 40 -1.37 0.00 -9.99
N CYS A 41 -1.79 0.86 -9.06
CA CYS A 41 -1.22 0.98 -7.72
C CYS A 41 -2.32 1.07 -6.65
N PHE A 42 -2.03 0.54 -5.48
CA PHE A 42 -2.71 0.90 -4.25
C PHE A 42 -2.22 2.26 -3.78
N LYS A 43 -3.15 3.22 -3.66
CA LYS A 43 -2.90 4.47 -2.95
C LYS A 43 -3.05 4.20 -1.46
N VAL A 44 -2.01 4.44 -0.69
CA VAL A 44 -1.98 4.12 0.73
C VAL A 44 -1.62 5.32 1.60
N LEU A 45 -2.09 5.32 2.84
CA LEU A 45 -1.81 6.32 3.87
C LEU A 45 -1.05 5.65 5.03
N TYR A 46 0.12 6.19 5.35
CA TYR A 46 0.80 5.94 6.61
C TYR A 46 0.21 6.91 7.64
N GLU A 47 -0.50 6.37 8.64
CA GLU A 47 -1.22 7.15 9.65
C GLU A 47 -0.25 7.79 10.66
N SER A 48 0.95 7.21 10.84
CA SER A 48 1.96 7.75 11.75
C SER A 48 2.53 9.11 11.34
N ASP A 49 2.65 9.40 10.04
CA ASP A 49 3.21 10.64 9.50
C ASP A 49 2.31 11.35 8.47
N ASN A 50 1.10 10.84 8.24
CA ASN A 50 0.17 11.27 7.19
C ASN A 50 0.76 11.20 5.76
N PHE A 51 1.78 10.36 5.54
CA PHE A 51 2.39 10.22 4.22
C PHE A 51 1.52 9.38 3.29
N VAL A 52 1.37 9.85 2.04
CA VAL A 52 0.67 9.12 0.99
C VAL A 52 1.67 8.51 0.03
N ASP A 53 1.53 7.22 -0.23
CA ASP A 53 2.37 6.47 -1.16
C ASP A 53 1.54 5.70 -2.19
N HIS A 54 2.21 5.20 -3.23
CA HIS A 54 1.63 4.41 -4.32
C HIS A 54 2.38 3.09 -4.47
N ILE A 55 1.82 2.01 -3.92
CA ILE A 55 2.41 0.67 -4.00
C ILE A 55 1.88 -0.04 -5.25
N PRO A 56 2.74 -0.48 -6.18
CA PRO A 56 2.31 -1.21 -7.37
C PRO A 56 1.49 -2.46 -7.03
N HIS A 57 0.43 -2.72 -7.80
CA HIS A 57 -0.36 -3.94 -7.64
C HIS A 57 0.49 -5.20 -7.81
N SER A 58 1.49 -5.17 -8.70
CA SER A 58 2.44 -6.26 -8.89
C SER A 58 3.16 -6.65 -7.60
N SER A 59 3.33 -5.73 -6.65
CA SER A 59 3.99 -6.02 -5.38
C SER A 59 3.23 -7.02 -4.50
N LEU A 60 1.92 -7.22 -4.72
CA LEU A 60 1.17 -8.31 -4.08
C LEU A 60 1.44 -9.63 -4.79
N VAL A 61 1.44 -9.62 -6.13
CA VAL A 61 1.68 -10.80 -6.97
C VAL A 61 3.09 -11.36 -6.74
N ASP A 62 4.06 -10.46 -6.58
CA ASP A 62 5.47 -10.79 -6.33
C ASP A 62 5.75 -11.20 -4.88
N GLY A 63 4.74 -11.17 -3.99
CA GLY A 63 4.88 -11.58 -2.60
C GLY A 63 5.57 -10.58 -1.69
N TYR A 64 5.59 -9.29 -2.04
CA TYR A 64 6.17 -8.24 -1.19
C TYR A 64 5.21 -7.70 -0.12
N TYR A 65 3.91 -7.78 -0.39
CA TYR A 65 2.83 -7.34 0.50
C TYR A 65 1.66 -8.33 0.49
N GLU A 66 0.92 -8.36 1.59
CA GLU A 66 -0.36 -9.04 1.70
C GLU A 66 -1.48 -8.04 2.07
N VAL A 67 -2.69 -8.29 1.59
CA VAL A 67 -3.87 -7.51 1.99
C VAL A 67 -4.38 -8.06 3.31
N VAL A 68 -4.58 -7.17 4.29
CA VAL A 68 -5.19 -7.51 5.57
C VAL A 68 -6.39 -6.60 5.85
N VAL A 69 -7.44 -7.19 6.38
CA VAL A 69 -8.64 -6.47 6.84
C VAL A 69 -8.62 -6.50 8.36
N LYS A 70 -8.85 -5.35 9.00
CA LYS A 70 -8.99 -5.29 10.47
C LYS A 70 -10.47 -5.25 10.82
N ASP A 71 -10.87 -6.14 11.72
CA ASP A 71 -12.19 -6.18 12.37
C ASP A 71 -12.38 -5.03 13.37
#